data_AF-A0A6J8END4-F1
#
_entry.id   AF-A0A6J8END4-F1
#
_cell.length_a   1.000
_cell.length_b   1.000
_cell.length_c   1.000
_cell.angle_alpha   90.00
_cell.angle_beta   90.00
_cell.angle_gamma   90.00
#
_symmetry.space_group_name_H-M   'P 1'
#
loop_
_entity.id
_entity.type
_entity.pdbx_description
1 polymer ?
#
loop_
_entity_poly.entity_id
_entity_poly.type
_entity_poly.pdbx_seq_one_letter_code
_entity_poly.pdbx_strand_id
1 'polypeptide(L)'
;MATSASKCSRSKSSKCSKRLKKKSWTPELDNIAKKSRDHFAKWKAAGRPTDKSNILFQNMQFYKKKLRSMQKQLEASLRITKYQKIMELHEGNDAGFYSLVRKQRDPANTTTSSLTFNDISLNNDNLIRDAWMEYFQDLATPIDSENFDKEHFNLVENDIKHLTKTFIENKIENISPVTEVEMKGILASMKNNKSADEENIAAEHLKYGGPIMITIMTFFVNAIFKHLHIPTLLKGGIACPVLKKWKNKN
;
A
#
# COMPACT_ATOMS: atom_id res chain seq x y z
N MET A 1 26.54 46.28 -5.92
CA MET A 1 25.32 45.99 -5.14
C MET A 1 24.18 45.72 -6.11
N ALA A 2 23.87 44.44 -6.37
CA ALA A 2 22.77 44.04 -7.24
C ALA A 2 21.94 42.98 -6.50
N THR A 3 20.71 43.33 -6.16
CA THR A 3 19.74 42.50 -5.45
C THR A 3 19.04 41.58 -6.46
N SER A 4 19.43 40.30 -6.51
CA SER A 4 18.71 39.29 -7.28
C SER A 4 17.55 38.73 -6.47
N ALA A 5 16.33 39.13 -6.84
CA ALA A 5 15.08 38.66 -6.26
C ALA A 5 14.91 37.14 -6.43
N SER A 6 14.68 36.43 -5.32
CA SER A 6 14.36 35.01 -5.33
C SER A 6 12.95 34.78 -5.90
N LYS A 7 12.86 33.97 -6.95
CA LYS A 7 11.58 33.55 -7.52
C LYS A 7 10.95 32.51 -6.60
N CYS A 8 9.96 32.94 -5.82
CA CYS A 8 9.12 32.07 -5.02
C CYS A 8 8.28 31.17 -5.95
N SER A 9 8.65 29.89 -6.03
CA SER A 9 7.94 28.87 -6.79
C SER A 9 6.60 28.56 -6.11
N ARG A 10 5.48 28.97 -6.74
CA ARG A 10 4.13 28.58 -6.30
C ARG A 10 3.98 27.07 -6.41
N SER A 11 4.01 26.38 -5.28
CA SER A 11 3.58 24.99 -5.17
C SER A 11 2.11 24.90 -5.59
N LYS A 12 1.83 24.03 -6.57
CA LYS A 12 0.46 23.72 -6.99
C LYS A 12 -0.23 23.02 -5.83
N SER A 13 -1.17 23.68 -5.16
CA SER A 13 -2.03 23.01 -4.18
C SER A 13 -2.95 22.01 -4.89
N SER A 14 -2.59 20.74 -4.82
CA SER A 14 -3.28 19.61 -5.45
C SER A 14 -4.49 19.13 -4.64
N LYS A 15 -5.29 20.06 -4.10
CA LYS A 15 -6.61 19.74 -3.51
C LYS A 15 -7.70 20.44 -4.31
N CYS A 16 -7.86 20.05 -5.57
CA CYS A 16 -9.12 20.30 -6.27
C CYS A 16 -10.17 19.44 -5.57
N SER A 17 -11.06 20.06 -4.78
CA SER A 17 -12.17 19.34 -4.16
C SER A 17 -12.90 18.53 -5.24
N LYS A 18 -13.17 17.26 -4.95
CA LYS A 18 -13.89 16.36 -5.85
C LYS A 18 -15.28 16.97 -6.05
N ARG A 19 -15.45 17.72 -7.15
CA ARG A 19 -16.73 18.38 -7.49
C ARG A 19 -17.83 17.31 -7.55
N LEU A 20 -19.02 17.62 -7.02
CA LEU A 20 -20.19 16.74 -7.12
C LEU A 20 -20.37 16.21 -8.54
N LYS A 21 -20.43 14.87 -8.66
CA LYS A 21 -20.72 14.21 -9.93
C LYS A 21 -22.16 14.56 -10.34
N LYS A 22 -22.38 14.81 -11.63
CA LYS A 22 -23.64 15.30 -12.22
C LYS A 22 -24.89 14.47 -11.84
N LYS A 23 -24.72 13.19 -11.48
CA LYS A 23 -25.79 12.26 -11.10
C LYS A 23 -26.59 12.68 -9.85
N SER A 24 -26.05 13.56 -9.01
CA SER A 24 -26.70 14.01 -7.78
C SER A 24 -27.29 15.41 -7.86
N TRP A 25 -27.43 15.99 -9.06
CA TRP A 25 -27.91 17.36 -9.23
C TRP A 25 -29.43 17.42 -9.22
N THR A 26 -29.99 18.45 -8.58
CA THR A 26 -31.42 18.75 -8.68
C THR A 26 -31.74 19.40 -10.04
N PRO A 27 -32.97 19.29 -10.55
CA PRO A 27 -33.38 19.94 -11.81
C PRO A 27 -33.10 21.45 -11.81
N GLU A 28 -33.23 22.09 -10.65
CA GLU A 28 -32.91 23.51 -10.45
C GLU A 28 -31.42 23.81 -10.62
N LEU A 29 -30.54 22.98 -10.04
CA LEU A 29 -29.09 23.12 -10.17
C LEU A 29 -28.66 22.89 -11.63
N ASP A 30 -29.26 21.93 -12.31
CA ASP A 30 -29.05 21.69 -13.73
C ASP A 30 -29.46 22.88 -14.59
N ASN A 31 -30.60 23.51 -14.30
CA ASN A 31 -31.06 24.72 -14.98
C ASN A 31 -30.08 25.88 -14.78
N ILE A 32 -29.63 26.12 -13.54
CA ILE A 32 -28.63 27.16 -13.25
C ILE A 32 -27.28 26.86 -13.90
N ALA A 33 -26.89 25.59 -14.01
CA ALA A 33 -25.69 25.19 -14.72
C ALA A 33 -25.80 25.35 -16.24
N LYS A 34 -27.00 25.16 -16.82
CA LYS A 34 -27.27 25.51 -18.24
C LYS A 34 -27.14 27.02 -18.44
N LYS A 35 -27.86 27.83 -17.65
CA LYS A 35 -27.78 29.31 -17.71
C LYS A 35 -26.35 29.83 -17.52
N SER A 36 -25.59 29.26 -16.58
CA SER A 36 -24.18 29.64 -16.36
C SER A 36 -23.31 29.35 -17.59
N ARG A 37 -23.54 28.23 -18.29
CA ARG A 37 -22.84 27.90 -19.54
C ARG A 37 -23.25 28.84 -20.67
N ASP A 38 -24.55 29.13 -20.81
CA ASP A 38 -25.08 30.00 -21.86
C ASP A 38 -24.54 31.43 -21.73
N HIS A 39 -24.54 31.99 -20.51
CA HIS A 39 -23.97 33.31 -20.26
C HIS A 39 -22.45 33.35 -20.42
N PHE A 40 -21.75 32.25 -20.10
CA PHE A 40 -20.32 32.14 -20.38
C PHE A 40 -20.04 32.10 -21.89
N ALA A 41 -20.85 31.38 -22.67
CA ALA A 41 -20.74 31.34 -24.13
C ALA A 41 -21.00 32.71 -24.76
N LYS A 42 -22.05 33.42 -24.32
CA LYS A 42 -22.36 34.80 -24.77
C LYS A 42 -21.22 35.78 -24.43
N TRP A 43 -20.68 35.73 -23.21
CA TRP A 43 -19.53 36.54 -22.81
C TRP A 43 -18.27 36.21 -23.63
N LYS A 44 -18.03 34.94 -23.94
CA LYS A 44 -16.91 34.49 -24.77
C LYS A 44 -17.06 34.97 -26.22
N ALA A 45 -18.27 34.91 -26.79
CA ALA A 45 -18.56 35.36 -28.15
C ALA A 45 -18.35 36.88 -28.32
N ALA A 46 -18.64 37.66 -27.27
CA ALA A 46 -18.45 39.12 -27.26
C ALA A 46 -16.99 39.57 -27.02
N GLY A 47 -16.00 38.68 -27.17
CA GLY A 47 -14.59 39.05 -27.01
C GLY A 47 -14.08 39.11 -25.56
N ARG A 48 -14.82 38.53 -24.60
CA ARG A 48 -14.44 38.47 -23.17
C ARG A 48 -14.27 39.84 -22.52
N PRO A 49 -15.27 40.73 -22.58
CA PRO A 49 -15.18 42.05 -21.97
C PRO A 49 -14.89 41.95 -20.47
N THR A 50 -13.94 42.74 -19.97
CA THR A 50 -13.52 42.76 -18.57
C THR A 50 -14.11 43.91 -17.76
N ASP A 51 -14.80 44.85 -18.41
CA ASP A 51 -15.38 46.02 -17.76
C ASP A 51 -16.50 45.64 -16.81
N LYS A 52 -16.44 46.20 -15.60
CA LYS A 52 -17.43 45.93 -14.55
C LYS A 52 -18.83 46.46 -14.90
N SER A 53 -18.93 47.45 -15.79
CA SER A 53 -20.19 47.99 -16.31
C SER A 53 -20.83 47.12 -17.39
N ASN A 54 -20.09 46.18 -17.98
CA ASN A 54 -20.61 45.34 -19.06
C ASN A 54 -21.60 44.28 -18.54
N ILE A 55 -22.83 44.31 -19.07
CA ILE A 55 -23.94 43.43 -18.68
C ILE A 55 -23.58 41.94 -18.87
N LEU A 56 -22.83 41.58 -19.93
CA LEU A 56 -22.45 40.20 -20.20
C LEU A 56 -21.45 39.67 -19.15
N PHE A 57 -20.52 40.51 -18.71
CA PHE A 57 -19.56 40.17 -17.66
C PHE A 57 -20.25 40.01 -16.29
N GLN A 58 -21.15 40.94 -15.94
CA GLN A 58 -21.94 40.86 -14.70
C GLN A 58 -22.80 39.60 -14.66
N ASN A 59 -23.54 39.31 -15.73
CA ASN A 59 -24.39 38.12 -15.82
C ASN A 59 -23.58 36.82 -15.70
N MET A 60 -22.44 36.71 -16.40
CA MET A 60 -21.56 35.55 -16.29
C MET A 60 -21.07 35.35 -14.85
N GLN A 61 -20.61 36.41 -14.19
CA GLN A 61 -20.18 36.33 -12.79
C GLN A 61 -21.32 35.94 -11.85
N PHE A 62 -22.50 36.54 -12.02
CA PHE A 62 -23.67 36.27 -11.21
C PHE A 62 -24.04 34.78 -11.27
N TYR A 63 -24.23 34.23 -12.47
CA TYR A 63 -24.61 32.82 -12.63
C TYR A 63 -23.50 31.85 -12.17
N LYS A 64 -22.22 32.22 -12.32
CA LYS A 64 -21.10 31.43 -11.79
C LYS A 64 -21.09 31.41 -10.26
N LYS A 65 -21.34 32.55 -9.60
CA LYS A 65 -21.45 32.63 -8.13
C LYS A 65 -22.68 31.87 -7.64
N LYS A 66 -23.83 32.06 -8.30
CA LYS A 66 -25.09 31.37 -7.99
C LYS A 66 -24.95 29.85 -8.10
N LEU A 67 -24.34 29.35 -9.17
CA LEU A 67 -24.06 27.92 -9.34
C LEU A 67 -23.20 27.37 -8.21
N ARG A 68 -22.10 28.05 -7.84
CA ARG A 68 -21.24 27.63 -6.72
C ARG A 68 -21.98 27.63 -5.38
N SER A 69 -22.81 28.64 -5.15
CA SER A 69 -23.61 28.76 -3.93
C SER A 69 -24.60 27.60 -3.81
N MET A 70 -25.36 27.31 -4.87
CA MET A 70 -26.28 26.18 -4.87
C MET A 70 -25.57 24.82 -4.77
N GLN A 71 -24.40 24.65 -5.40
CA GLN A 71 -23.58 23.44 -5.23
C GLN A 71 -23.21 23.23 -3.76
N LYS A 72 -22.76 24.29 -3.08
CA LYS A 72 -22.43 24.22 -1.66
C LYS A 72 -23.64 23.88 -0.78
N GLN A 73 -24.80 24.48 -1.06
CA GLN A 73 -26.04 24.18 -0.34
C GLN A 73 -26.46 22.71 -0.52
N LEU A 74 -26.36 22.18 -1.74
CA LEU A 74 -26.66 20.79 -2.03
C LEU A 74 -25.65 19.83 -1.38
N GLU A 75 -24.35 20.15 -1.40
CA GLU A 75 -23.33 19.38 -0.68
C GLU A 75 -23.61 19.35 0.82
N ALA A 76 -23.98 20.50 1.40
CA ALA A 76 -24.33 20.62 2.80
C ALA A 76 -25.58 19.79 3.14
N SER A 77 -26.64 19.87 2.33
CA SER A 77 -27.87 19.08 2.56
C SER A 77 -27.61 17.58 2.42
N LEU A 78 -26.91 17.14 1.36
CA LEU A 78 -26.54 15.73 1.20
C LEU A 78 -25.68 15.23 2.36
N ARG A 79 -24.79 16.07 2.89
CA ARG A 79 -23.98 15.75 4.06
C ARG A 79 -24.85 15.58 5.31
N ILE A 80 -25.81 16.49 5.54
CA ILE A 80 -26.76 16.40 6.65
C ILE A 80 -27.62 15.14 6.54
N THR A 81 -28.23 14.88 5.38
CA THR A 81 -29.04 13.67 5.14
C THR A 81 -28.23 12.40 5.35
N LYS A 82 -26.95 12.40 4.94
CA LYS A 82 -26.05 11.27 5.20
C LYS A 82 -25.82 11.06 6.70
N TYR A 83 -25.64 12.13 7.48
CA TYR A 83 -25.50 12.03 8.94
C TYR A 83 -26.79 11.53 9.59
N GLN A 84 -27.95 12.06 9.20
CA GLN A 84 -29.26 11.58 9.69
C GLN A 84 -29.41 10.09 9.45
N LYS A 85 -29.10 9.61 8.24
CA LYS A 85 -29.15 8.19 7.91
C LYS A 85 -28.16 7.33 8.71
N ILE A 86 -27.01 7.88 9.10
CA ILE A 86 -26.07 7.20 10.00
C ILE A 86 -26.67 7.11 11.41
N MET A 87 -27.32 8.17 11.90
CA MET A 87 -27.97 8.16 13.22
C MET A 87 -29.19 7.24 13.25
N GLU A 88 -30.00 7.18 12.19
CA GLU A 88 -31.13 6.26 12.08
C GLU A 88 -30.70 4.79 12.08
N LEU A 89 -29.58 4.46 11.42
CA LEU A 89 -29.07 3.08 11.36
C LEU A 89 -28.29 2.65 12.60
N HIS A 90 -28.03 3.57 13.53
CA HIS A 90 -27.37 3.26 14.80
C HIS A 90 -28.23 2.32 15.68
N GLU A 91 -29.56 2.41 15.57
CA GLU A 91 -30.50 1.60 16.34
C GLU A 91 -30.98 0.40 15.50
N GLY A 92 -30.19 -0.69 15.49
CA GLY A 92 -30.65 -2.00 15.00
C GLY A 92 -30.10 -2.48 13.65
N ASN A 93 -29.16 -1.76 13.01
CA ASN A 93 -28.46 -2.28 11.83
C ASN A 93 -26.96 -1.89 11.80
N ASP A 94 -26.19 -2.58 12.64
CA ASP A 94 -24.74 -2.40 12.77
C ASP A 94 -24.01 -2.50 11.42
N ALA A 95 -24.39 -3.47 10.58
CA ALA A 95 -23.75 -3.67 9.27
C ALA A 95 -23.94 -2.45 8.35
N GLY A 96 -25.16 -1.90 8.31
CA GLY A 96 -25.51 -0.70 7.55
C GLY A 96 -24.81 0.54 8.10
N PHE A 97 -24.80 0.70 9.42
CA PHE A 97 -24.11 1.77 10.14
C PHE A 97 -22.60 1.79 9.79
N TYR A 98 -21.88 0.69 10.06
CA TYR A 98 -20.44 0.61 9.79
C TYR A 98 -20.10 0.73 8.30
N SER A 99 -21.00 0.31 7.39
CA SER A 99 -20.85 0.53 5.95
C SER A 99 -20.86 2.01 5.58
N LEU A 100 -21.79 2.80 6.13
CA LEU A 100 -21.89 4.25 5.87
C LEU A 100 -20.74 5.03 6.51
N VAL A 101 -20.33 4.65 7.73
CA VAL A 101 -19.17 5.23 8.43
C VAL A 101 -17.88 4.98 7.63
N ARG A 102 -17.66 3.74 7.13
CA ARG A 102 -16.50 3.42 6.28
C ARG A 102 -16.49 4.22 4.98
N LYS A 103 -17.66 4.43 4.35
CA LYS A 103 -17.80 5.29 3.15
C LYS A 103 -17.62 6.79 3.44
N GLN A 104 -17.62 7.22 4.70
CA GLN A 104 -17.38 8.60 5.10
C GLN A 104 -15.91 8.86 5.41
N ARG A 105 -15.18 7.87 5.93
CA ARG A 105 -13.74 7.98 6.11
C ARG A 105 -13.07 8.07 4.73
N ASP A 106 -12.19 9.04 4.56
CA ASP A 106 -11.28 9.00 3.41
C ASP A 106 -10.48 7.69 3.52
N PRO A 107 -10.31 6.92 2.42
CA PRO A 107 -9.38 5.80 2.46
C PRO A 107 -8.04 6.35 2.90
N ALA A 108 -7.44 5.74 3.93
CA ALA A 108 -6.09 6.05 4.34
C ALA A 108 -5.15 5.69 3.18
N ASN A 109 -5.00 6.63 2.24
CA ASN A 109 -4.02 6.60 1.17
C ASN A 109 -2.68 7.16 1.67
N THR A 110 -2.37 6.96 2.95
CA THR A 110 -1.03 7.19 3.46
C THR A 110 -0.26 5.93 3.13
N THR A 111 0.33 5.87 1.94
CA THR A 111 1.64 5.22 1.81
C THR A 111 2.50 5.88 2.88
N THR A 112 2.86 5.13 3.92
CA THR A 112 3.73 5.59 5.00
C THR A 112 5.08 5.92 4.41
N SER A 113 5.25 7.16 3.95
CA SER A 113 6.52 7.71 3.46
C SER A 113 7.38 8.27 4.59
N SER A 114 7.02 7.96 5.84
CA SER A 114 7.67 8.42 7.05
C SER A 114 7.77 7.26 8.04
N LEU A 115 8.97 6.96 8.54
CA LEU A 115 9.23 5.99 9.60
C LEU A 115 9.70 6.74 10.85
N THR A 116 9.22 6.37 12.04
CA THR A 116 9.78 6.84 13.31
C THR A 116 10.65 5.75 13.91
N PHE A 117 11.95 6.01 14.06
CA PHE A 117 12.93 5.09 14.64
C PHE A 117 13.78 5.86 15.66
N ASN A 118 13.92 5.35 16.89
CA ASN A 118 14.62 6.03 18.00
C ASN A 118 14.17 7.50 18.21
N ASP A 119 12.85 7.74 18.21
CA ASP A 119 12.21 9.07 18.32
C ASP A 119 12.54 10.07 17.18
N ILE A 120 13.21 9.62 16.12
CA ILE A 120 13.52 10.43 14.94
C ILE A 120 12.56 10.07 13.81
N SER A 121 11.94 11.09 13.21
CA SER A 121 11.07 10.94 12.04
C SER A 121 11.90 11.00 10.75
N LEU A 122 11.97 9.88 10.04
CA LEU A 122 12.73 9.69 8.80
C LEU A 122 11.79 9.68 7.59
N ASN A 123 12.06 10.54 6.60
CA ASN A 123 11.24 10.69 5.38
C ASN A 123 12.01 10.41 4.07
N ASN A 124 13.26 9.95 4.17
CA ASN A 124 14.12 9.65 3.02
C ASN A 124 14.27 8.13 2.91
N ASP A 125 14.01 7.57 1.72
CA ASP A 125 14.04 6.12 1.48
C ASP A 125 15.36 5.46 1.89
N ASN A 126 16.51 6.13 1.68
CA ASN A 126 17.80 5.62 2.11
C ASN A 126 17.91 5.55 3.64
N LEU A 127 17.46 6.60 4.34
CA LEU A 127 17.47 6.64 5.80
C LEU A 127 16.49 5.63 6.39
N ILE A 128 15.33 5.43 5.75
CA ILE A 128 14.35 4.42 6.16
C ILE A 128 14.94 3.01 6.00
N ARG A 129 15.62 2.75 4.88
CA ARG A 129 16.32 1.47 4.66
C ARG A 129 17.38 1.23 5.72
N ASP A 130 18.21 2.23 5.99
CA ASP A 130 19.32 2.11 6.95
C ASP A 130 18.77 1.91 8.38
N ALA A 131 17.69 2.60 8.75
CA ALA A 131 16.99 2.38 10.02
C ALA A 131 16.37 0.98 10.14
N TRP A 132 15.81 0.43 9.06
CA TRP A 132 15.35 -0.96 9.06
C TRP A 132 16.51 -1.94 9.19
N MET A 133 17.61 -1.68 8.51
CA MET A 133 18.82 -2.50 8.60
C MET A 133 19.34 -2.52 10.05
N GLU A 134 19.47 -1.35 10.68
CA GLU A 134 19.88 -1.23 12.09
C GLU A 134 18.91 -1.97 13.02
N TYR A 135 17.61 -1.75 12.89
CA TYR A 135 16.59 -2.43 13.68
C TYR A 135 16.67 -3.96 13.59
N PHE A 136 16.77 -4.51 12.37
CA PHE A 136 16.84 -5.97 12.20
C PHE A 136 18.20 -6.54 12.56
N GLN A 137 19.28 -5.77 12.40
CA GLN A 137 20.60 -6.13 12.89
C GLN A 137 20.60 -6.24 14.41
N ASP A 138 19.99 -5.30 15.11
CA ASP A 138 19.85 -5.35 16.58
C ASP A 138 19.03 -6.56 17.03
N LEU A 139 17.95 -6.89 16.31
CA LEU A 139 17.16 -8.10 16.58
C LEU A 139 17.93 -9.40 16.33
N ALA A 140 18.80 -9.41 15.32
CA ALA A 140 19.55 -10.61 14.90
C ALA A 140 20.87 -10.77 15.67
N THR A 141 21.39 -9.70 16.26
CA THR A 141 22.64 -9.73 17.04
C THR A 141 22.30 -10.15 18.47
N PRO A 142 22.91 -11.23 18.99
CA PRO A 142 22.73 -11.61 20.38
C PRO A 142 23.18 -10.46 21.29
N ILE A 143 22.24 -9.89 22.03
CA ILE A 143 22.56 -8.90 23.06
C ILE A 143 22.86 -9.69 24.34
N ASP A 144 24.07 -9.53 24.88
CA ASP A 144 24.40 -9.98 26.24
C ASP A 144 23.62 -9.12 27.24
N SER A 145 22.31 -9.35 27.34
CA SER A 145 21.46 -8.69 28.31
C SER A 145 21.57 -9.44 29.64
N GLU A 146 21.65 -8.71 30.75
CA GLU A 146 21.66 -9.30 32.09
C GLU A 146 20.39 -10.13 32.37
N ASN A 147 19.30 -9.84 31.65
CA ASN A 147 18.01 -10.54 31.74
C ASN A 147 17.88 -11.71 30.75
N PHE A 148 18.96 -12.09 30.06
CA PHE A 148 18.92 -13.22 29.12
C PHE A 148 18.71 -14.54 29.89
N ASP A 149 17.68 -15.29 29.51
CA ASP A 149 17.34 -16.56 30.14
C ASP A 149 18.33 -17.67 29.72
N LYS A 150 19.43 -17.75 30.48
CA LYS A 150 20.49 -18.74 30.28
C LYS A 150 19.99 -20.17 30.49
N GLU A 151 18.98 -20.38 31.34
CA GLU A 151 18.43 -21.72 31.58
C GLU A 151 17.67 -22.22 30.35
N HIS A 152 16.82 -21.38 29.77
CA HIS A 152 16.11 -21.71 28.53
C HIS A 152 17.08 -21.94 27.35
N PHE A 153 18.10 -21.09 27.21
CA PHE A 153 19.13 -21.29 26.18
C PHE A 153 19.82 -22.66 26.31
N ASN A 154 20.23 -23.03 27.53
CA ASN A 154 20.87 -24.31 27.79
C ASN A 154 19.95 -25.49 27.52
N LEU A 155 18.64 -25.36 27.83
CA LEU A 155 17.63 -26.37 27.47
C LEU A 155 17.55 -26.57 25.95
N VAL A 156 17.44 -25.48 25.18
CA VAL A 156 17.38 -25.54 23.72
C VAL A 156 18.65 -26.15 23.12
N GLU A 157 19.82 -25.76 23.61
CA GLU A 157 21.10 -26.34 23.20
C GLU A 157 21.19 -27.84 23.50
N ASN A 158 20.71 -28.27 24.66
CA ASN A 158 20.67 -29.69 25.02
C ASN A 158 19.69 -30.46 24.12
N ASP A 159 18.53 -29.89 23.81
CA ASP A 159 17.58 -30.49 22.86
C ASP A 159 18.17 -30.63 21.47
N ILE A 160 18.84 -29.58 20.95
CA ILE A 160 19.53 -29.62 19.65
C ILE A 160 20.61 -30.70 19.66
N LYS A 161 21.44 -30.78 20.71
CA LYS A 161 22.48 -31.81 20.84
C LYS A 161 21.86 -33.20 20.90
N HIS A 162 20.81 -33.39 21.68
CA HIS A 162 20.10 -34.67 21.79
C HIS A 162 19.51 -35.09 20.45
N LEU A 163 18.80 -34.19 19.76
CA LEU A 163 18.26 -34.45 18.43
C LEU A 163 19.39 -34.77 17.44
N THR A 164 20.43 -33.96 17.38
CA THR A 164 21.56 -34.18 16.46
C THR A 164 22.21 -35.54 16.71
N LYS A 165 22.47 -35.89 17.98
CA LYS A 165 23.02 -37.19 18.37
C LYS A 165 22.07 -38.33 17.99
N THR A 166 20.80 -38.23 18.33
CA THR A 166 19.76 -39.22 18.01
C THR A 166 19.66 -39.46 16.50
N PHE A 167 19.71 -38.39 15.70
CA PHE A 167 19.54 -38.47 14.25
C PHE A 167 20.80 -39.00 13.52
N ILE A 168 21.99 -38.65 14.02
CA ILE A 168 23.27 -39.15 13.50
C ILE A 168 23.49 -40.61 13.89
N GLU A 169 23.25 -40.97 15.15
CA GLU A 169 23.50 -42.32 15.68
C GLU A 169 22.49 -43.34 15.15
N ASN A 170 21.21 -42.95 14.97
CA ASN A 170 20.19 -43.85 14.43
C ASN A 170 20.21 -43.97 12.90
N LYS A 171 21.20 -43.40 12.19
CA LYS A 171 21.32 -43.42 10.73
C LYS A 171 19.96 -43.26 10.04
N ILE A 172 19.31 -42.14 10.31
CA ILE A 172 17.96 -41.92 9.80
C ILE A 172 17.95 -42.07 8.29
N GLU A 173 16.96 -42.86 7.89
CA GLU A 173 16.68 -43.47 6.60
C GLU A 173 17.13 -42.62 5.40
N ASN A 174 17.69 -43.30 4.40
CA ASN A 174 17.97 -42.71 3.10
C ASN A 174 16.73 -41.96 2.62
N ILE A 175 16.81 -40.63 2.56
CA ILE A 175 15.75 -39.79 2.01
C ILE A 175 15.51 -40.29 0.59
N SER A 176 14.29 -40.73 0.30
CA SER A 176 13.92 -41.19 -1.03
C SER A 176 14.15 -40.07 -2.04
N PRO A 177 14.84 -40.33 -3.16
CA PRO A 177 15.08 -39.31 -4.16
C PRO A 177 13.76 -38.82 -4.76
N VAL A 178 13.66 -37.52 -4.99
CA VAL A 178 12.53 -36.88 -5.65
C VAL A 178 12.55 -37.23 -7.14
N THR A 179 11.40 -37.60 -7.67
CA THR A 179 11.21 -37.88 -9.10
C THR A 179 10.88 -36.61 -9.88
N GLU A 180 11.08 -36.61 -11.20
CA GLU A 180 10.68 -35.48 -12.06
C GLU A 180 9.16 -35.24 -12.06
N VAL A 181 8.36 -36.30 -11.89
CA VAL A 181 6.89 -36.21 -11.82
C VAL A 181 6.47 -35.44 -10.57
N GLU A 182 7.06 -35.74 -9.42
CA GLU A 182 6.82 -35.01 -8.18
C GLU A 182 7.30 -33.57 -8.29
N MET A 183 8.51 -33.36 -8.83
CA MET A 183 9.07 -32.02 -9.03
C MET A 183 8.18 -31.15 -9.92
N LYS A 184 7.64 -31.71 -11.00
CA LYS A 184 6.67 -31.02 -11.86
C LYS A 184 5.42 -30.60 -11.09
N GLY A 185 4.90 -31.46 -10.22
CA GLY A 185 3.77 -31.15 -9.34
C GLY A 185 4.08 -30.01 -8.37
N ILE A 186 5.26 -30.04 -7.74
CA ILE A 186 5.73 -29.00 -6.82
C ILE A 186 5.84 -27.65 -7.53
N LEU A 187 6.53 -27.59 -8.68
CA LEU A 187 6.68 -26.36 -9.44
C LEU A 187 5.32 -25.80 -9.91
N ALA A 188 4.39 -26.66 -10.33
CA ALA A 188 3.04 -26.25 -10.72
C ALA A 188 2.25 -25.63 -9.55
N SER A 189 2.45 -26.13 -8.32
CA SER A 189 1.78 -25.66 -7.11
C SER A 189 2.28 -24.29 -6.61
N MET A 190 3.42 -23.80 -7.11
CA MET A 190 3.98 -22.51 -6.71
C MET A 190 3.01 -21.36 -7.02
N LYS A 191 2.91 -20.42 -6.08
CA LYS A 191 2.08 -19.22 -6.21
C LYS A 191 2.77 -18.21 -7.11
N ASN A 192 2.02 -17.65 -8.06
CA ASN A 192 2.49 -16.58 -8.94
C ASN A 192 2.54 -15.23 -8.20
N ASN A 193 3.25 -14.25 -8.78
CA ASN A 193 3.46 -12.89 -8.30
C ASN A 193 4.06 -12.83 -6.89
N LYS A 194 4.98 -13.76 -6.61
CA LYS A 194 5.86 -13.67 -5.44
C LYS A 194 7.09 -12.85 -5.78
N SER A 195 7.67 -12.23 -4.76
CA SER A 195 8.92 -11.50 -4.92
C SER A 195 9.99 -12.43 -5.49
N ALA A 196 10.73 -11.93 -6.46
CA ALA A 196 11.88 -12.62 -7.01
C ALA A 196 13.06 -12.60 -6.01
N ASP A 197 14.07 -13.42 -6.27
CA ASP A 197 15.33 -13.40 -5.52
C ASP A 197 16.25 -12.23 -5.93
N GLU A 198 17.47 -12.24 -5.41
CA GLU A 198 18.52 -11.23 -5.66
C GLU A 198 18.91 -11.14 -7.15
N GLU A 199 18.74 -12.23 -7.90
CA GLU A 199 19.01 -12.34 -9.34
C GLU A 199 17.75 -12.15 -10.20
N ASN A 200 16.64 -11.71 -9.59
CA ASN A 200 15.33 -11.53 -10.22
C ASN A 200 14.67 -12.82 -10.76
N ILE A 201 15.02 -13.98 -10.22
CA ILE A 201 14.38 -15.26 -10.52
C ILE A 201 13.07 -15.36 -9.72
N ALA A 202 11.96 -15.04 -10.39
CA ALA A 202 10.61 -15.29 -9.89
C ALA A 202 10.12 -16.75 -10.05
N ALA A 203 9.07 -17.11 -9.30
CA ALA A 203 8.45 -18.45 -9.32
C ALA A 203 7.99 -18.87 -10.73
N GLU A 204 7.57 -17.91 -11.55
CA GLU A 204 7.14 -18.11 -12.94
C GLU A 204 8.25 -18.68 -13.82
N HIS A 205 9.51 -18.25 -13.62
CA HIS A 205 10.63 -18.76 -14.38
C HIS A 205 10.86 -20.25 -14.10
N LEU A 206 10.66 -20.68 -12.86
CA LEU A 206 10.77 -22.08 -12.46
C LEU A 206 9.59 -22.90 -12.98
N LYS A 207 8.37 -22.35 -12.86
CA LYS A 207 7.12 -23.02 -13.24
C LYS A 207 6.96 -23.19 -14.75
N TYR A 208 7.39 -22.21 -15.54
CA TYR A 208 7.25 -22.20 -16.99
C TYR A 208 8.57 -22.44 -17.75
N GLY A 209 9.66 -22.78 -17.04
CA GLY A 209 10.98 -23.08 -17.62
C GLY A 209 11.06 -24.38 -18.42
N GLY A 210 9.96 -25.14 -18.51
CA GLY A 210 9.86 -26.34 -19.33
C GLY A 210 10.54 -27.58 -18.74
N PRO A 211 10.67 -28.68 -19.53
CA PRO A 211 11.20 -29.95 -19.05
C PRO A 211 12.64 -29.88 -18.53
N ILE A 212 13.50 -29.09 -19.18
CA ILE A 212 14.90 -28.92 -18.77
C ILE A 212 15.00 -28.35 -17.35
N MET A 213 14.17 -27.35 -17.03
CA MET A 213 14.10 -26.77 -15.69
C MET A 213 13.71 -27.82 -14.64
N ILE A 214 12.74 -28.70 -14.97
CA ILE A 214 12.31 -29.78 -14.06
C ILE A 214 13.49 -30.73 -13.78
N THR A 215 14.19 -31.19 -14.81
CA THR A 215 15.35 -32.08 -14.67
C THR A 215 16.45 -31.44 -13.81
N ILE A 216 16.77 -30.17 -14.05
CA ILE A 216 17.79 -29.43 -13.28
C ILE A 216 17.37 -29.31 -11.81
N MET A 217 16.11 -28.93 -11.53
CA MET A 217 15.61 -28.78 -10.17
C MET A 217 15.57 -30.11 -9.42
N THR A 218 15.15 -31.19 -10.09
CA THR A 218 15.19 -32.55 -9.52
C THR A 218 16.61 -32.97 -9.16
N PHE A 219 17.57 -32.72 -10.06
CA PHE A 219 18.98 -32.98 -9.78
C PHE A 219 19.48 -32.20 -8.56
N PHE A 220 19.21 -30.89 -8.49
CA PHE A 220 19.66 -30.05 -7.37
C PHE A 220 19.09 -30.50 -6.02
N VAL A 221 17.79 -30.78 -5.95
CA VAL A 221 17.16 -31.23 -4.70
C VAL A 221 17.71 -32.59 -4.25
N ASN A 222 17.89 -33.52 -5.17
CA ASN A 222 18.48 -34.82 -4.86
C ASN A 222 19.96 -34.71 -4.43
N ALA A 223 20.71 -33.75 -4.98
CA ALA A 223 22.05 -33.46 -4.52
C ALA A 223 22.05 -32.92 -3.07
N ILE A 224 21.12 -32.03 -2.72
CA ILE A 224 20.95 -31.53 -1.36
C ILE A 224 20.63 -32.68 -0.40
N PHE A 225 19.71 -33.58 -0.77
CA PHE A 225 19.36 -34.73 0.06
C PHE A 225 20.51 -35.72 0.21
N LYS A 226 21.27 -35.97 -0.87
CA LYS A 226 22.43 -36.86 -0.84
C LYS A 226 23.55 -36.33 0.06
N HIS A 227 23.80 -35.03 0.03
CA HIS A 227 24.89 -34.41 0.77
C HIS A 227 24.46 -33.81 2.11
N LEU A 228 23.15 -33.81 2.41
CA LEU A 228 22.54 -33.16 3.56
C LEU A 228 23.03 -31.73 3.79
N HIS A 229 23.31 -31.03 2.69
CA HIS A 229 23.95 -29.72 2.70
C HIS A 229 23.24 -28.76 1.74
N ILE A 230 22.75 -27.65 2.28
CA ILE A 230 22.15 -26.56 1.51
C ILE A 230 23.24 -25.53 1.18
N PRO A 231 23.52 -25.25 -0.10
CA PRO A 231 24.45 -24.20 -0.50
C PRO A 231 24.13 -22.85 0.12
N THR A 232 25.14 -22.09 0.52
CA THR A 232 24.97 -20.76 1.14
C THR A 232 24.22 -19.79 0.24
N LEU A 233 24.41 -19.88 -1.08
CA LEU A 233 23.69 -19.08 -2.06
C LEU A 233 22.16 -19.24 -1.95
N LEU A 234 21.67 -20.44 -1.63
CA LEU A 234 20.23 -20.71 -1.47
C LEU A 234 19.68 -20.27 -0.10
N LYS A 235 20.55 -19.85 0.82
CA LYS A 235 20.17 -19.32 2.13
C LYS A 235 20.01 -17.79 2.13
N GLY A 236 20.43 -17.14 1.03
CA GLY A 236 20.24 -15.71 0.82
C GLY A 236 18.77 -15.34 0.61
N GLY A 237 18.44 -14.07 0.81
CA GLY A 237 17.07 -13.61 0.70
C GLY A 237 16.93 -12.11 0.89
N ILE A 238 15.99 -11.51 0.15
CA ILE A 238 15.72 -10.08 0.24
C ILE A 238 14.72 -9.81 1.37
N ALA A 239 15.18 -9.10 2.40
CA ALA A 239 14.30 -8.55 3.43
C ALA A 239 13.57 -7.31 2.88
N CYS A 240 12.28 -7.44 2.61
CA CYS A 240 11.42 -6.31 2.23
C CYS A 240 10.44 -5.99 3.37
N PRO A 241 10.78 -5.06 4.27
CA PRO A 241 9.88 -4.69 5.36
C PRO A 241 8.63 -4.00 4.79
N VAL A 242 7.49 -4.69 4.90
CA VAL A 242 6.19 -4.13 4.53
C VAL A 242 5.46 -3.71 5.80
N LEU A 243 5.26 -2.40 5.97
CA LEU A 243 4.43 -1.88 7.04
C LEU A 243 3.02 -2.46 6.91
N LYS A 244 2.62 -3.26 7.89
CA LYS A 244 1.26 -3.77 7.98
C LYS A 244 0.33 -2.58 8.04
N LYS A 245 -0.62 -2.50 7.10
CA LYS A 245 -1.71 -1.53 7.20
C LYS A 245 -2.35 -1.70 8.58
N TRP A 246 -2.29 -0.66 9.39
CA TRP A 246 -2.96 -0.65 10.67
C TRP A 246 -4.44 -0.93 10.42
N LYS A 247 -4.92 -2.08 10.90
CA LYS A 247 -6.36 -2.30 11.01
C LYS A 247 -6.81 -1.34 12.10
N ASN A 248 -7.35 -0.18 11.72
CA ASN A 248 -8.09 0.65 12.66
C ASN A 248 -9.13 -0.27 13.33
N LYS A 249 -8.88 -0.67 14.58
CA LYS A 249 -9.91 -1.15 15.49
C LYS A 249 -10.78 0.07 15.81
N ASN A 250 -11.69 0.38 14.91
CA ASN A 250 -12.79 1.30 15.14
C ASN A 250 -14.07 0.56 14.81
#